data_AF-A0A5M3MWB0-F1
#
_entry.id   AF-A0A5M3MWB0-F1
#
_cell.length_a   1.000
_cell.length_b   1.000
_cell.length_c   1.000
_cell.angle_alpha   90.00
_cell.angle_beta   90.00
_cell.angle_gamma   90.00
#
_symmetry.space_group_name_H-M   'P 1'
#
loop_
_entity.id
_entity.type
_entity.pdbx_description
1 polymer ?
#
loop_
_entity_poly.entity_id
_entity_poly.type
_entity_poly.pdbx_seq_one_letter_code
_entity_poly.pdbx_strand_id
1 'polypeptide(L)'
;MVYNTVLIPAATSTENLQALEEVKDFFTTDLGRGGNERWIYHILPEEVLDSKLVELADPQTRSNIDIITFQSCDAYESLNQDRFSAEDWDLPGGRWSFNAIYDGHCGHDTVEYVQSNFPSLVKASLERLLQTSGPGYLVDPSQVSRVLFKAVQQVDQSIVDALFRLFPQSQLEQMSEDEVEQHLHQHQSEWSDLAARCTQGSTVLAALSDPSRCHLWVVNLGDSQAVLGLRSPEADNGWSTKALSSSHNGNNPDERQRVAQEHPGEPHCLADNRLIGYLAPTRAIGDTWLKIPAIYTQKLFSRHCSDWLSLPRSQLFAS
;
A
#
# COMPACT_ATOMS: atom_id res chain seq x y z
N MET A 1 -29.43 -22.25 -21.76
CA MET A 1 -28.00 -22.51 -21.46
C MET A 1 -27.85 -24.00 -21.21
N VAL A 2 -27.04 -24.68 -22.00
CA VAL A 2 -26.69 -26.08 -21.76
C VAL A 2 -25.47 -26.07 -20.86
N TYR A 3 -25.61 -26.52 -19.61
CA TYR A 3 -24.45 -26.69 -18.74
C TYR A 3 -23.72 -27.95 -19.19
N ASN A 4 -22.49 -27.80 -19.69
CA ASN A 4 -21.59 -28.92 -19.90
C ASN A 4 -21.28 -29.55 -18.52
N THR A 5 -22.01 -30.60 -18.18
CA THR A 5 -21.74 -31.38 -16.97
C THR A 5 -20.68 -32.40 -17.35
N VAL A 6 -19.44 -32.17 -16.91
CA VAL A 6 -18.36 -33.15 -17.06
C VAL A 6 -18.58 -34.25 -16.02
N LEU A 7 -18.89 -35.46 -16.47
CA LEU A 7 -18.93 -36.65 -15.62
C LEU A 7 -17.50 -37.11 -15.34
N ILE A 8 -17.02 -36.82 -14.14
CA ILE A 8 -15.73 -37.35 -13.66
C ILE A 8 -16.00 -38.73 -13.04
N PRO A 9 -15.35 -39.82 -13.51
CA PRO A 9 -15.49 -41.14 -12.91
C PRO A 9 -14.98 -41.14 -11.45
N ALA A 10 -15.53 -42.01 -10.62
CA ALA A 10 -15.10 -42.15 -9.23
C ALA A 10 -13.63 -42.63 -9.18
N ALA A 11 -12.83 -41.98 -8.32
CA ALA A 11 -11.42 -42.32 -8.15
C ALA A 11 -11.24 -43.79 -7.76
N THR A 12 -10.32 -44.47 -8.44
CA THR A 12 -9.90 -45.84 -8.17
C THR A 12 -9.13 -45.93 -6.85
N SER A 13 -9.02 -47.13 -6.27
CA SER A 13 -8.25 -47.35 -5.04
C SER A 13 -6.78 -46.94 -5.18
N THR A 14 -6.19 -47.09 -6.36
CA THR A 14 -4.82 -46.67 -6.65
C THR A 14 -4.69 -45.15 -6.71
N GLU A 15 -5.63 -44.46 -7.36
CA GLU A 15 -5.67 -42.99 -7.38
C GLU A 15 -5.86 -42.42 -5.97
N ASN A 16 -6.70 -43.06 -5.15
CA ASN A 16 -6.86 -42.66 -3.74
C ASN A 16 -5.58 -42.88 -2.91
N LEU A 17 -4.84 -43.96 -3.14
CA LEU A 17 -3.56 -44.22 -2.46
C LEU A 17 -2.47 -43.24 -2.91
N GLN A 18 -2.43 -42.91 -4.21
CA GLN A 18 -1.51 -41.90 -4.73
C GLN A 18 -1.83 -40.51 -4.17
N ALA A 19 -3.11 -40.13 -4.10
CA ALA A 19 -3.53 -38.87 -3.49
C ALA A 19 -3.19 -38.81 -1.99
N LEU A 20 -3.33 -39.92 -1.26
CA LEU A 20 -2.91 -40.02 0.16
C LEU A 20 -1.39 -39.89 0.32
N GLU A 21 -0.62 -40.48 -0.59
CA GLU A 21 0.83 -40.39 -0.59
C GLU A 21 1.33 -38.99 -0.96
N GLU A 22 0.63 -38.28 -1.85
CA GLU A 22 0.93 -36.89 -2.25
C GLU A 22 0.77 -35.89 -1.10
N VAL A 23 -0.15 -36.14 -0.15
CA VAL A 23 -0.42 -35.24 0.98
C VAL A 23 0.14 -35.75 2.31
N LYS A 24 0.91 -36.84 2.32
CA LYS A 24 1.40 -37.48 3.57
C LYS A 24 2.29 -36.56 4.41
N ASP A 25 2.99 -35.63 3.75
CA ASP A 25 3.92 -34.67 4.36
C ASP A 25 3.30 -33.27 4.51
N PHE A 26 1.97 -33.19 4.38
CA PHE A 26 1.24 -31.94 4.54
C PHE A 26 0.86 -31.77 6.01
N PHE A 27 1.10 -30.58 6.52
CA PHE A 27 0.77 -30.13 7.85
C PHE A 27 -0.38 -29.14 7.80
N THR A 28 -0.95 -28.86 8.97
CA THR A 28 -1.95 -27.80 9.10
C THR A 28 -1.49 -26.77 10.11
N THR A 29 -1.80 -25.51 9.83
CA THR A 29 -1.56 -24.37 10.72
C THR A 29 -2.83 -23.53 10.79
N ASP A 30 -3.04 -22.83 11.90
CA ASP A 30 -4.06 -21.78 11.99
C ASP A 30 -3.49 -20.39 11.67
N LEU A 31 -2.22 -20.33 11.20
CA LEU A 31 -1.45 -19.11 10.95
C LEU A 31 -1.36 -18.19 12.19
N GLY A 32 -1.54 -18.74 13.40
CA GLY A 32 -1.60 -17.97 14.64
C GLY A 32 -2.87 -17.13 14.79
N ARG A 33 -3.89 -17.32 13.93
CA ARG A 33 -5.12 -16.53 13.93
C ARG A 33 -6.10 -16.91 15.03
N GLY A 34 -5.98 -18.11 15.61
CA GLY A 34 -6.90 -18.61 16.64
C GLY A 34 -8.31 -18.83 16.08
N GLY A 35 -8.67 -20.08 15.80
CA GLY A 35 -9.99 -20.41 15.24
C GLY A 35 -10.08 -21.87 14.79
N ASN A 36 -11.18 -22.23 14.10
CA ASN A 36 -11.37 -23.58 13.55
C ASN A 36 -10.78 -23.74 12.14
N GLU A 37 -10.46 -22.64 11.46
CA GLU A 37 -9.86 -22.67 10.12
C GLU A 37 -8.44 -23.24 10.16
N ARG A 38 -8.09 -24.02 9.13
CA ARG A 38 -6.79 -24.69 9.01
C ARG A 38 -6.28 -24.51 7.59
N TRP A 39 -5.07 -23.98 7.48
CA TRP A 39 -4.33 -23.87 6.24
C TRP A 39 -3.36 -25.04 6.13
N ILE A 40 -3.40 -25.67 4.97
CA ILE A 40 -2.54 -26.79 4.63
C ILE A 40 -1.22 -26.22 4.12
N TYR A 41 -0.09 -26.74 4.62
CA TYR A 41 1.24 -26.37 4.15
C TYR A 41 2.14 -27.59 4.11
N HIS A 42 3.20 -27.55 3.30
CA HIS A 42 4.25 -28.56 3.30
C HIS A 42 5.58 -27.90 3.68
N ILE A 43 6.42 -28.62 4.42
CA ILE A 43 7.77 -28.15 4.74
C ILE A 43 8.68 -28.50 3.56
N LEU A 44 9.30 -27.49 2.96
CA LEU A 44 10.30 -27.72 1.92
C LEU A 44 11.65 -28.10 2.56
N PRO A 45 12.33 -29.14 2.06
CA PRO A 45 13.73 -29.39 2.39
C PRO A 45 14.62 -28.20 2.00
N GLU A 46 15.72 -27.95 2.72
CA GLU A 46 16.61 -26.80 2.51
C GLU A 46 17.09 -26.67 1.04
N GLU A 47 17.43 -27.79 0.41
CA GLU A 47 17.85 -27.84 -1.00
C GLU A 47 16.78 -27.34 -1.99
N VAL A 48 15.50 -27.57 -1.67
CA VAL A 48 14.36 -27.13 -2.48
C VAL A 48 13.93 -25.71 -2.09
N LEU A 49 14.11 -25.35 -0.81
CA LEU A 49 13.76 -24.04 -0.27
C LEU A 49 14.52 -22.93 -0.99
N ASP A 50 15.83 -23.07 -1.20
CA ASP A 50 16.64 -22.05 -1.90
C ASP A 50 16.13 -21.80 -3.32
N SER A 51 15.87 -22.90 -4.05
CA SER A 51 15.34 -22.81 -5.42
C SER A 51 13.96 -22.15 -5.44
N LYS A 52 13.10 -22.48 -4.46
CA LYS A 52 11.76 -21.91 -4.37
C LYS A 52 11.78 -20.46 -3.90
N LEU A 53 12.71 -20.09 -3.01
CA LEU A 53 12.92 -18.70 -2.60
C LEU A 53 13.37 -17.88 -3.81
N VAL A 54 14.35 -18.33 -4.59
CA VAL A 54 14.76 -17.62 -5.81
C VAL A 54 13.61 -17.47 -6.80
N GLU A 55 12.79 -18.51 -6.98
CA GLU A 55 11.60 -18.47 -7.84
C GLU A 55 10.56 -17.45 -7.34
N LEU A 56 10.24 -17.45 -6.05
CA LEU A 56 9.20 -16.60 -5.45
C LEU A 56 9.65 -15.17 -5.19
N ALA A 57 10.96 -14.96 -5.00
CA ALA A 57 11.52 -13.69 -4.59
C ALA A 57 11.82 -12.74 -5.75
N ASP A 58 11.74 -13.25 -6.99
CA ASP A 58 12.05 -12.55 -8.24
C ASP A 58 13.22 -11.55 -8.09
N PRO A 59 14.42 -12.01 -7.71
CA PRO A 59 15.52 -11.12 -7.40
C PRO A 59 15.97 -10.37 -8.66
N GLN A 60 16.00 -9.03 -8.57
CA GLN A 60 16.41 -8.16 -9.66
C GLN A 60 17.56 -7.25 -9.21
N THR A 61 18.56 -7.06 -10.06
CA THR A 61 19.59 -6.03 -9.85
C THR A 61 19.43 -4.95 -10.92
N ARG A 62 19.28 -3.69 -10.48
CA ARG A 62 19.23 -2.50 -11.35
C ARG A 62 20.31 -1.52 -10.92
N SER A 63 21.30 -1.30 -11.77
CA SER A 63 22.47 -0.48 -11.47
C SER A 63 23.18 -0.95 -10.19
N ASN A 64 22.98 -0.26 -9.07
CA ASN A 64 23.57 -0.58 -7.77
C ASN A 64 22.49 -0.90 -6.70
N ILE A 65 21.28 -1.23 -7.15
CA ILE A 65 20.14 -1.54 -6.31
C ILE A 65 19.78 -3.00 -6.55
N ASP A 66 19.78 -3.77 -5.47
CA ASP A 66 19.24 -5.12 -5.44
C ASP A 66 17.81 -5.06 -4.91
N ILE A 67 16.90 -5.76 -5.58
CA ILE A 67 15.47 -5.75 -5.33
C ILE A 67 15.06 -7.20 -5.13
N ILE A 68 14.25 -7.41 -4.11
CA ILE A 68 13.67 -8.71 -3.79
C ILE A 68 12.22 -8.49 -3.40
N THR A 69 11.32 -9.33 -3.92
CA THR A 69 9.88 -9.24 -3.64
C THR A 69 9.32 -10.64 -3.45
N PHE A 70 8.76 -10.92 -2.28
CA PHE A 70 8.19 -12.23 -2.01
C PHE A 70 6.70 -12.22 -2.41
N GLN A 71 6.38 -12.86 -3.53
CA GLN A 71 5.02 -12.97 -4.05
C GLN A 71 4.48 -14.36 -3.74
N SER A 72 4.09 -14.60 -2.48
CA SER A 72 3.80 -15.96 -2.02
C SER A 72 2.53 -16.60 -2.62
N CYS A 73 1.68 -15.84 -3.32
CA CYS A 73 0.43 -16.36 -3.88
C CYS A 73 0.12 -15.78 -5.27
N ASP A 74 0.01 -16.67 -6.26
CA ASP A 74 -0.36 -16.33 -7.64
C ASP A 74 -1.87 -16.29 -7.87
N ALA A 75 -2.68 -16.71 -6.88
CA ALA A 75 -4.13 -16.69 -7.01
C ALA A 75 -4.63 -15.24 -7.02
N TYR A 76 -5.49 -14.89 -7.98
CA TYR A 76 -5.98 -13.53 -8.20
C TYR A 76 -6.55 -12.88 -6.92
N GLU A 77 -7.28 -13.65 -6.11
CA GLU A 77 -7.90 -13.21 -4.85
C GLU A 77 -6.90 -12.92 -3.71
N SER A 78 -5.63 -13.28 -3.89
CA SER A 78 -4.56 -13.17 -2.90
C SER A 78 -3.27 -12.59 -3.50
N LEU A 79 -3.39 -11.89 -4.64
CA LEU A 79 -2.27 -11.19 -5.24
C LEU A 79 -1.69 -10.18 -4.26
N ASN A 80 -0.36 -10.08 -4.24
CA ASN A 80 0.29 -9.09 -3.41
C ASN A 80 -0.14 -7.67 -3.85
N GLN A 81 -0.39 -6.85 -2.85
CA GLN A 81 -0.76 -5.45 -2.99
C GLN A 81 0.48 -4.54 -2.93
N ASP A 82 1.66 -5.08 -2.63
CA ASP A 82 2.91 -4.35 -2.71
C ASP A 82 3.26 -3.95 -4.15
N ARG A 83 3.85 -2.78 -4.30
CA ARG A 83 4.51 -2.31 -5.52
C ARG A 83 5.87 -1.72 -5.16
N PHE A 84 6.74 -1.57 -6.15
CA PHE A 84 8.00 -0.86 -5.98
C PHE A 84 8.36 -0.05 -7.23
N SER A 85 9.24 0.92 -7.06
CA SER A 85 9.91 1.63 -8.15
C SER A 85 11.41 1.64 -7.89
N ALA A 86 12.21 1.40 -8.92
CA ALA A 86 13.67 1.50 -8.88
C ALA A 86 14.15 2.11 -10.19
N GLU A 87 14.48 3.39 -10.14
CA GLU A 87 14.69 4.24 -11.30
C GLU A 87 15.98 5.05 -11.18
N ASP A 88 16.66 5.23 -12.32
CA ASP A 88 17.74 6.20 -12.48
C ASP A 88 17.25 7.34 -13.38
N TRP A 89 17.43 8.57 -12.93
CA TRP A 89 16.97 9.76 -13.65
C TRP A 89 18.15 10.62 -14.08
N ASP A 90 18.39 10.70 -15.39
CA ASP A 90 19.33 11.66 -15.96
C ASP A 90 18.70 13.06 -15.94
N LEU A 91 19.07 13.88 -14.96
CA LEU A 91 18.55 15.23 -14.72
C LEU A 91 19.68 16.28 -14.83
N PRO A 92 19.38 17.58 -14.89
CA PRO A 92 20.41 18.61 -14.83
C PRO A 92 21.28 18.44 -13.57
N GLY A 93 22.61 18.43 -13.74
CA GLY A 93 23.57 18.22 -12.66
C GLY A 93 23.98 16.76 -12.44
N GLY A 94 23.37 15.79 -13.12
CA GLY A 94 23.82 14.39 -13.14
C GLY A 94 22.70 13.38 -12.91
N ARG A 95 23.08 12.11 -12.77
CA ARG A 95 22.15 11.00 -12.57
C ARG A 95 21.70 10.89 -11.11
N TRP A 96 20.41 11.02 -10.87
CA TRP A 96 19.78 10.77 -9.59
C TRP A 96 19.28 9.33 -9.52
N SER A 97 19.21 8.77 -8.31
CA SER A 97 18.66 7.43 -8.08
C SER A 97 17.43 7.51 -7.17
N PHE A 98 16.30 7.00 -7.64
CA PHE A 98 15.02 6.99 -6.94
C PHE A 98 14.54 5.57 -6.71
N ASN A 99 14.22 5.24 -5.48
CA ASN A 99 13.71 3.94 -5.08
C ASN A 99 12.51 4.11 -4.17
N ALA A 100 11.48 3.30 -4.35
CA ALA A 100 10.28 3.36 -3.52
C ALA A 100 9.64 1.99 -3.33
N ILE A 101 9.01 1.81 -2.18
CA ILE A 101 8.14 0.69 -1.85
C ILE A 101 6.77 1.28 -1.49
N TYR A 102 5.72 0.61 -1.94
CA TYR A 102 4.34 0.96 -1.71
C TYR A 102 3.63 -0.28 -1.18
N ASP A 103 3.19 -0.25 0.07
CA ASP A 103 2.36 -1.31 0.65
C ASP A 103 0.90 -0.91 0.44
N GLY A 104 0.23 -1.62 -0.48
CA GLY A 104 -1.17 -1.40 -0.81
C GLY A 104 -2.09 -2.20 0.11
N HIS A 105 -3.29 -1.67 0.37
CA HIS A 105 -4.29 -2.40 1.15
C HIS A 105 -5.71 -2.22 0.61
N CYS A 106 -6.53 -3.24 0.84
CA CYS A 106 -7.95 -3.30 0.45
C CYS A 106 -8.22 -3.35 -1.07
N GLY A 107 -7.18 -3.39 -1.89
CA GLY A 107 -7.22 -3.60 -3.34
C GLY A 107 -5.95 -3.12 -4.03
N HIS A 108 -5.99 -2.99 -5.36
CA HIS A 108 -4.81 -2.70 -6.19
C HIS A 108 -4.84 -1.30 -6.84
N ASP A 109 -6.00 -0.68 -6.98
CA ASP A 109 -6.19 0.57 -7.72
C ASP A 109 -5.44 1.75 -7.10
N THR A 110 -5.47 1.89 -5.77
CA THR A 110 -4.75 3.00 -5.10
C THR A 110 -3.25 2.83 -5.23
N VAL A 111 -2.71 1.65 -4.93
CA VAL A 111 -1.25 1.42 -4.97
C VAL A 111 -0.71 1.54 -6.40
N GLU A 112 -1.44 1.06 -7.41
CA GLU A 112 -1.08 1.20 -8.83
C GLU A 112 -1.12 2.66 -9.29
N TYR A 113 -2.12 3.42 -8.83
CA TYR A 113 -2.20 4.85 -9.06
C TYR A 113 -1.02 5.59 -8.43
N VAL A 114 -0.67 5.27 -7.18
CA VAL A 114 0.46 5.88 -6.47
C VAL A 114 1.78 5.55 -7.16
N GLN A 115 2.04 4.28 -7.48
CA GLN A 115 3.25 3.84 -8.18
C GLN A 115 3.40 4.54 -9.54
N SER A 116 2.31 4.76 -10.27
CA SER A 116 2.35 5.39 -11.60
C SER A 116 2.56 6.91 -11.54
N ASN A 117 2.04 7.59 -10.50
CA ASN A 117 2.00 9.05 -10.44
C ASN A 117 3.09 9.66 -9.54
N PHE A 118 3.42 9.03 -8.41
CA PHE A 118 4.35 9.59 -7.43
C PHE A 118 5.78 9.79 -7.99
N PRO A 119 6.44 8.79 -8.62
CA PRO A 119 7.77 8.98 -9.19
C PRO A 119 7.78 10.06 -10.27
N SER A 120 6.77 10.05 -11.14
CA SER A 120 6.60 11.02 -12.23
C SER A 120 6.51 12.47 -11.72
N LEU A 121 5.74 12.71 -10.67
CA LEU A 121 5.61 14.04 -10.05
C LEU A 121 6.88 14.51 -9.35
N VAL A 122 7.56 13.60 -8.62
CA VAL A 122 8.85 13.89 -8.00
C VAL A 122 9.88 14.27 -9.07
N LYS A 123 10.02 13.44 -10.10
CA LYS A 123 10.97 13.66 -11.20
C LYS A 123 10.74 15.00 -11.90
N ALA A 124 9.51 15.29 -12.32
CA ALA A 124 9.18 16.53 -13.02
C ALA A 124 9.41 17.78 -12.14
N SER A 125 9.08 17.69 -10.85
CA SER A 125 9.27 18.80 -9.92
C SER A 125 10.74 19.03 -9.58
N LEU A 126 11.51 17.96 -9.43
CA LEU A 126 12.95 18.00 -9.21
C LEU A 126 13.68 18.55 -10.44
N GLU A 127 13.32 18.10 -11.63
CA GLU A 127 13.88 18.59 -12.88
C GLU A 127 13.68 20.11 -13.01
N ARG A 128 12.45 20.59 -12.75
CA ARG A 128 12.16 22.03 -12.76
C ARG A 128 12.98 22.79 -11.73
N LEU A 129 13.12 22.26 -10.51
CA LEU A 129 13.93 22.86 -9.46
C LEU A 129 15.39 23.01 -9.92
N LEU A 130 15.97 21.94 -10.46
CA LEU A 130 17.36 21.91 -10.94
C LEU A 130 17.60 22.88 -12.10
N GLN A 131 16.65 23.00 -13.03
CA GLN A 131 16.74 23.97 -14.13
C GLN A 131 16.75 25.42 -13.64
N THR A 132 15.99 25.74 -12.60
CA THR A 132 15.92 27.10 -12.04
C THR A 132 17.14 27.51 -11.22
N SER A 133 17.88 26.54 -10.66
CA SER A 133 19.07 26.82 -9.83
C SER A 133 20.31 27.20 -10.65
N GLY A 134 20.36 26.91 -11.95
CA GLY A 134 21.48 27.23 -12.84
C GLY A 134 22.71 26.31 -12.67
N PRO A 135 23.60 26.26 -13.68
CA PRO A 135 24.79 25.39 -13.63
C PRO A 135 25.79 25.87 -12.57
N GLY A 136 26.08 25.02 -11.58
CA GLY A 136 27.10 25.25 -10.55
C GLY A 136 26.57 25.70 -9.18
N TYR A 137 25.26 25.93 -9.03
CA TYR A 137 24.64 26.17 -7.72
C TYR A 137 24.17 24.84 -7.10
N LEU A 138 24.56 24.61 -5.85
CA LEU A 138 24.06 23.49 -5.06
C LEU A 138 22.59 23.76 -4.69
N VAL A 139 21.69 22.85 -5.04
CA VAL A 139 20.29 22.89 -4.60
C VAL A 139 20.26 22.73 -3.09
N ASP A 140 19.53 23.60 -2.39
CA ASP A 140 19.32 23.45 -0.96
C ASP A 140 18.57 22.13 -0.69
N PRO A 141 19.11 21.22 0.15
CA PRO A 141 18.44 19.96 0.49
C PRO A 141 17.02 20.12 1.04
N SER A 142 16.69 21.27 1.62
CA SER A 142 15.33 21.59 2.07
C SER A 142 14.34 21.70 0.91
N GLN A 143 14.79 22.16 -0.27
CA GLN A 143 13.96 22.28 -1.46
C GLN A 143 13.63 20.92 -2.06
N VAL A 144 14.59 19.99 -2.07
CA VAL A 144 14.37 18.59 -2.47
C VAL A 144 13.39 17.91 -1.51
N SER A 145 13.53 18.12 -0.20
CA SER A 145 12.58 17.63 0.81
C SER A 145 11.16 18.15 0.54
N ARG A 146 11.03 19.43 0.16
CA ARG A 146 9.75 20.03 -0.21
C ARG A 146 9.17 19.44 -1.50
N VAL A 147 9.99 19.08 -2.48
CA VAL A 147 9.55 18.37 -3.69
C VAL A 147 8.90 17.02 -3.31
N LEU A 148 9.59 16.21 -2.51
CA LEU A 148 9.07 14.90 -2.07
C LEU A 148 7.77 15.06 -1.27
N PHE A 149 7.75 15.98 -0.30
CA PHE A 149 6.57 16.26 0.51
C PHE A 149 5.37 16.69 -0.35
N LYS A 150 5.59 17.60 -1.32
CA LYS A 150 4.52 18.08 -2.20
C LYS A 150 4.04 17.02 -3.18
N ALA A 151 4.91 16.14 -3.65
CA ALA A 151 4.50 15.04 -4.52
C ALA A 151 3.54 14.09 -3.79
N VAL A 152 3.82 13.71 -2.54
CA VAL A 152 2.89 12.89 -1.74
C VAL A 152 1.54 13.58 -1.59
N GLN A 153 1.53 14.86 -1.19
CA GLN A 153 0.29 15.63 -1.04
C GLN A 153 -0.50 15.72 -2.35
N GLN A 154 0.18 15.93 -3.48
CA GLN A 154 -0.46 16.08 -4.79
C GLN A 154 -1.11 14.79 -5.28
N VAL A 155 -0.48 13.63 -5.05
CA VAL A 155 -1.07 12.33 -5.43
C VAL A 155 -2.31 12.03 -4.60
N ASP A 156 -2.30 12.31 -3.29
CA ASP A 156 -3.47 12.10 -2.45
C ASP A 156 -4.60 13.07 -2.79
N GLN A 157 -4.25 14.37 -2.95
CA GLN A 157 -5.22 15.40 -3.30
C GLN A 157 -5.86 15.17 -4.67
N SER A 158 -5.16 14.59 -5.65
CA SER A 158 -5.75 14.31 -6.96
C SER A 158 -6.87 13.27 -6.91
N ILE A 159 -6.82 12.32 -5.97
CA ILE A 159 -7.91 11.36 -5.71
C ILE A 159 -9.12 12.09 -5.15
N VAL A 160 -8.91 12.94 -4.14
CA VAL A 160 -9.96 13.76 -3.51
C VAL A 160 -10.59 14.73 -4.51
N ASP A 161 -9.78 15.42 -5.31
CA ASP A 161 -10.24 16.37 -6.32
C ASP A 161 -11.03 15.68 -7.44
N ALA A 162 -10.66 14.45 -7.82
CA ALA A 162 -11.45 13.65 -8.75
C ALA A 162 -12.83 13.32 -8.16
N LEU A 163 -12.89 12.91 -6.88
CA LEU A 163 -14.15 12.66 -6.18
C LEU A 163 -15.04 13.91 -6.13
N PHE A 164 -14.49 15.07 -5.75
CA PHE A 164 -15.25 16.30 -5.63
C PHE A 164 -15.65 16.90 -6.99
N ARG A 165 -14.92 16.61 -8.06
CA ARG A 165 -15.36 16.95 -9.42
C ARG A 165 -16.54 16.11 -9.86
N LEU A 166 -16.53 14.81 -9.57
CA LEU A 166 -17.63 13.91 -9.93
C LEU A 166 -18.87 14.11 -9.04
N PHE A 167 -18.63 14.41 -7.76
CA PHE A 167 -19.65 14.65 -6.74
C PHE A 167 -19.33 15.92 -5.93
N PRO A 168 -19.67 17.11 -6.45
CA PRO A 168 -19.57 18.34 -5.67
C PRO A 168 -20.43 18.26 -4.41
N GLN A 169 -19.89 18.62 -3.26
CA GLN A 169 -20.56 18.40 -1.95
C GLN A 169 -21.97 19.01 -1.91
N SER A 170 -22.12 20.25 -2.38
CA SER A 170 -23.42 20.94 -2.38
C SER A 170 -24.49 20.25 -3.23
N GLN A 171 -24.09 19.55 -4.30
CA GLN A 171 -25.00 18.77 -5.12
C GLN A 171 -25.33 17.45 -4.42
N LEU A 172 -24.32 16.73 -3.93
CA LEU A 172 -24.49 15.46 -3.23
C LEU A 172 -25.42 15.58 -2.00
N GLU A 173 -25.34 16.69 -1.27
CA GLU A 173 -26.21 16.97 -0.12
C GLU A 173 -27.69 17.07 -0.52
N GLN A 174 -27.99 17.58 -1.72
CA GLN A 174 -29.35 17.81 -2.21
C GLN A 174 -29.94 16.60 -2.96
N MET A 175 -29.08 15.73 -3.51
CA MET A 175 -29.52 14.56 -4.27
C MET A 175 -30.22 13.53 -3.38
N SER A 176 -31.36 13.03 -3.84
CA SER A 176 -32.02 11.82 -3.34
C SER A 176 -31.20 10.55 -3.66
N GLU A 177 -31.54 9.43 -3.04
CA GLU A 177 -30.86 8.15 -3.29
C GLU A 177 -30.99 7.70 -4.76
N ASP A 178 -32.15 7.93 -5.39
CA ASP A 178 -32.40 7.58 -6.80
C ASP A 178 -31.55 8.45 -7.75
N GLU A 179 -31.40 9.74 -7.44
CA GLU A 179 -30.55 10.66 -8.23
C GLU A 179 -29.07 10.29 -8.12
N VAL A 180 -28.62 9.88 -6.93
CA VAL A 180 -27.25 9.37 -6.74
C VAL A 180 -27.03 8.11 -7.59
N GLU A 181 -27.95 7.16 -7.53
CA GLU A 181 -27.87 5.91 -8.30
C GLU A 181 -27.86 6.17 -9.81
N GLN A 182 -28.73 7.05 -10.29
CA GLN A 182 -28.76 7.43 -11.70
C GLN A 182 -27.44 8.10 -12.14
N HIS A 183 -26.88 8.98 -11.31
CA HIS A 183 -25.60 9.65 -11.61
C HIS A 183 -24.43 8.67 -11.64
N LEU A 184 -24.39 7.73 -10.69
CA LEU A 184 -23.40 6.64 -10.65
C LEU A 184 -23.50 5.76 -11.90
N HIS A 185 -24.71 5.38 -12.32
CA HIS A 185 -24.91 4.61 -13.55
C HIS A 185 -24.45 5.37 -14.80
N GLN A 186 -24.67 6.69 -14.87
CA GLN A 186 -24.22 7.52 -15.98
C GLN A 186 -22.69 7.60 -16.08
N HIS A 187 -21.99 7.54 -14.93
CA HIS A 187 -20.54 7.67 -14.84
C HIS A 187 -19.85 6.36 -14.43
N GLN A 188 -20.47 5.21 -14.71
CA GLN A 188 -20.06 3.91 -14.13
C GLN A 188 -18.57 3.59 -14.33
N SER A 189 -18.01 3.85 -15.51
CA SER A 189 -16.60 3.55 -15.79
C SER A 189 -15.64 4.46 -15.00
N GLU A 190 -15.93 5.76 -14.94
CA GLU A 190 -15.12 6.71 -14.17
C GLU A 190 -15.26 6.46 -12.66
N TRP A 191 -16.48 6.13 -12.22
CA TRP A 191 -16.79 5.84 -10.83
C TRP A 191 -16.10 4.58 -10.33
N SER A 192 -16.06 3.49 -11.11
CA SER A 192 -15.47 2.22 -10.68
C SER A 192 -14.05 2.39 -10.15
N ASP A 193 -13.17 2.96 -10.97
CA ASP A 193 -11.76 3.15 -10.61
C ASP A 193 -11.60 4.21 -9.51
N LEU A 194 -12.45 5.24 -9.52
CA LEU A 194 -12.39 6.31 -8.53
C LEU A 194 -12.86 5.86 -7.15
N ALA A 195 -13.94 5.09 -7.08
CA ALA A 195 -14.46 4.51 -5.86
C ALA A 195 -13.42 3.59 -5.24
N ALA A 196 -12.81 2.71 -6.04
CA ALA A 196 -11.71 1.87 -5.63
C ALA A 196 -10.54 2.69 -5.05
N ARG A 197 -10.09 3.73 -5.75
CA ARG A 197 -9.04 4.63 -5.25
C ARG A 197 -9.42 5.39 -3.96
N CYS A 198 -10.71 5.62 -3.74
CA CYS A 198 -11.20 6.30 -2.54
C CYS A 198 -11.33 5.35 -1.33
N THR A 199 -11.58 4.05 -1.55
CA THR A 199 -11.81 3.07 -0.48
C THR A 199 -10.58 2.22 -0.15
N GLN A 200 -9.62 2.14 -1.07
CA GLN A 200 -8.34 1.47 -0.89
C GLN A 200 -7.25 2.46 -0.48
N GLY A 201 -6.13 1.95 0.03
CA GLY A 201 -5.00 2.78 0.43
C GLY A 201 -3.65 2.23 0.00
N SER A 202 -2.63 3.09 0.15
CA SER A 202 -1.24 2.74 -0.09
C SER A 202 -0.33 3.53 0.83
N THR A 203 0.62 2.86 1.45
CA THR A 203 1.78 3.51 2.07
C THR A 203 2.76 3.99 1.00
N VAL A 204 3.68 4.88 1.38
CA VAL A 204 4.80 5.31 0.53
C VAL A 204 6.06 5.38 1.37
N LEU A 205 7.06 4.57 1.04
CA LEU A 205 8.43 4.75 1.51
C LEU A 205 9.32 4.97 0.28
N ALA A 206 9.98 6.12 0.18
CA ALA A 206 10.90 6.37 -0.93
C ALA A 206 12.22 6.97 -0.48
N ALA A 207 13.26 6.62 -1.22
CA ALA A 207 14.62 7.09 -1.07
C ALA A 207 15.08 7.74 -2.38
N LEU A 208 15.63 8.95 -2.28
CA LEU A 208 16.21 9.69 -3.40
C LEU A 208 17.67 10.01 -3.06
N SER A 209 18.59 9.70 -3.97
CA SER A 209 20.02 10.02 -3.83
C SER A 209 20.48 10.95 -4.96
N ASP A 210 21.29 11.94 -4.61
CA ASP A 210 21.85 12.87 -5.58
C ASP A 210 23.02 12.26 -6.39
N PRO A 211 23.44 12.91 -7.49
CA PRO A 211 24.51 12.39 -8.34
C PRO A 211 25.87 12.25 -7.62
N SER A 212 26.12 13.08 -6.61
CA SER A 212 27.35 12.98 -5.80
C SER A 212 27.30 11.85 -4.77
N ARG A 213 26.10 11.32 -4.49
CA ARG A 213 25.80 10.36 -3.42
C ARG A 213 26.19 10.84 -2.02
N CYS A 214 26.30 12.15 -1.83
CA CYS A 214 26.53 12.77 -0.53
C CYS A 214 25.22 13.06 0.21
N HIS A 215 24.09 13.09 -0.51
CA HIS A 215 22.78 13.36 0.06
C HIS A 215 21.79 12.23 -0.22
N LEU A 216 21.10 11.81 0.83
CA LEU A 216 20.01 10.84 0.80
C LEU A 216 18.78 11.48 1.46
N TRP A 217 17.67 11.53 0.72
CA TRP A 217 16.37 11.92 1.26
C TRP A 217 15.50 10.69 1.39
N VAL A 218 14.84 10.56 2.55
CA VAL A 218 13.85 9.51 2.81
C VAL A 218 12.51 10.18 3.09
N VAL A 219 11.47 9.77 2.36
CA VAL A 219 10.09 10.12 2.65
C VAL A 219 9.37 8.87 3.13
N ASN A 220 8.68 8.98 4.26
CA ASN A 220 7.87 7.89 4.82
C ASN A 220 6.43 8.36 5.07
N LEU A 221 5.48 7.59 4.56
CA LEU A 221 4.05 7.72 4.77
C LEU A 221 3.45 6.32 4.96
N GLY A 222 3.56 5.80 6.18
CA GLY A 222 3.00 4.51 6.58
C GLY A 222 3.96 3.82 7.52
N ASP A 223 3.85 2.50 7.60
CA ASP A 223 4.62 1.63 8.49
C ASP A 223 5.67 0.78 7.78
N SER A 224 5.91 1.02 6.48
CA SER A 224 7.14 0.62 5.80
C SER A 224 8.38 1.27 6.44
N GLN A 225 9.54 0.59 6.36
CA GLN A 225 10.77 1.03 7.05
C GLN A 225 11.98 1.17 6.13
N ALA A 226 12.69 2.29 6.27
CA ALA A 226 14.02 2.49 5.68
C ALA A 226 15.09 2.30 6.76
N VAL A 227 16.08 1.46 6.48
CA VAL A 227 17.19 1.17 7.39
C VAL A 227 18.51 1.37 6.66
N LEU A 228 19.40 2.16 7.25
CA LEU A 228 20.77 2.35 6.79
C LEU A 228 21.68 1.30 7.43
N GLY A 229 22.29 0.44 6.61
CA GLY A 229 23.37 -0.45 7.03
C GLY A 229 24.74 0.22 6.84
N LEU A 230 25.54 0.27 7.89
CA LEU A 230 26.89 0.83 7.89
C LEU A 230 27.89 -0.26 8.27
N ARG A 231 28.84 -0.53 7.37
CA ARG A 231 29.93 -1.47 7.67
C ARG A 231 30.88 -0.83 8.68
N SER A 232 31.06 -1.47 9.82
CA SER A 232 31.92 -1.00 10.92
C SER A 232 32.73 -2.18 11.45
N PRO A 233 34.07 -2.11 11.42
CA PRO A 233 34.93 -3.13 12.01
C PRO A 233 34.70 -3.37 13.51
N GLU A 234 34.13 -2.37 14.20
CA GLU A 234 33.85 -2.40 15.63
C GLU A 234 32.52 -3.06 15.99
N ALA A 235 31.65 -3.35 15.02
CA ALA A 235 30.39 -4.05 15.25
C ALA A 235 30.58 -5.57 15.25
N ASP A 236 29.87 -6.28 16.14
CA ASP A 236 30.03 -7.73 16.37
C ASP A 236 29.90 -8.59 15.11
N ASN A 237 29.06 -8.18 14.15
CA ASN A 237 28.87 -8.85 12.86
C ASN A 237 29.44 -8.05 11.66
N GLY A 238 30.24 -7.02 11.94
CA GLY A 238 30.80 -6.11 10.93
C GLY A 238 29.83 -5.05 10.39
N TRP A 239 28.59 -4.99 10.90
CA TRP A 239 27.55 -4.06 10.47
C TRP A 239 26.86 -3.38 11.66
N SER A 240 26.59 -2.08 11.52
CA SER A 240 25.67 -1.34 12.37
C SER A 240 24.47 -0.90 11.55
N THR A 241 23.30 -0.82 12.17
CA THR A 241 22.06 -0.41 11.49
C THR A 241 21.48 0.84 12.14
N LYS A 242 20.85 1.68 11.32
CA LYS A 242 20.14 2.88 11.77
C LYS A 242 18.83 3.03 11.01
N ALA A 243 17.71 3.03 11.73
CA ALA A 243 16.42 3.39 11.14
C ALA A 243 16.46 4.84 10.63
N LEU A 244 16.04 5.05 9.38
CA LEU A 244 15.92 6.37 8.75
C LEU A 244 14.48 6.88 8.73
N SER A 245 13.51 6.02 9.05
CA SER A 245 12.10 6.36 9.20
C SER A 245 11.55 5.85 10.53
N SER A 246 10.46 6.48 11.00
CA SER A 246 9.63 5.98 12.09
C SER A 246 8.37 5.33 11.53
N SER A 247 7.94 4.21 12.10
CA SER A 247 6.71 3.52 11.70
C SER A 247 5.48 4.39 12.02
N HIS A 248 4.60 4.63 11.04
CA HIS A 248 3.34 5.33 11.25
C HIS A 248 2.18 4.34 11.45
N ASN A 249 2.08 3.73 12.64
CA ASN A 249 0.99 2.85 13.05
C ASN A 249 0.72 2.97 14.57
N GLY A 250 -0.29 2.28 15.09
CA GLY A 250 -0.66 2.38 16.50
C GLY A 250 0.33 1.73 17.49
N ASN A 251 1.38 1.03 17.02
CA ASN A 251 2.45 0.59 17.91
C ASN A 251 3.44 1.72 18.24
N ASN A 252 3.43 2.82 17.46
CA ASN A 252 4.21 4.01 17.73
C ASN A 252 3.47 4.93 18.73
N PRO A 253 4.00 5.15 19.95
CA PRO A 253 3.36 6.01 20.94
C PRO A 253 3.14 7.45 20.46
N ASP A 254 4.05 7.98 19.65
CA ASP A 254 3.97 9.36 19.14
C ASP A 254 2.80 9.51 18.16
N GLU A 255 2.57 8.51 17.30
CA GLU A 255 1.41 8.50 16.41
C GLU A 255 0.10 8.33 17.18
N ARG A 256 0.07 7.46 18.20
CA ARG A 256 -1.12 7.32 19.04
C ARG A 256 -1.47 8.64 19.74
N GLN A 257 -0.46 9.30 20.30
CA GLN A 257 -0.65 10.59 20.95
C GLN A 257 -1.13 11.65 19.95
N ARG A 258 -0.52 11.73 18.76
CA ARG A 258 -0.92 12.67 17.71
C ARG A 258 -2.38 12.47 17.31
N VAL A 259 -2.79 11.23 16.99
CA VAL A 259 -4.18 10.92 16.61
C VAL A 259 -5.16 11.28 17.73
N ALA A 260 -4.86 10.93 18.98
CA ALA A 260 -5.72 11.26 20.11
C ALA A 260 -5.84 12.79 20.35
N GLN A 261 -4.80 13.57 20.04
CA GLN A 261 -4.82 15.03 20.14
C GLN A 261 -5.61 15.70 19.01
N GLU A 262 -5.55 15.14 17.80
CA GLU A 262 -6.29 15.64 16.64
C GLU A 262 -7.79 15.30 16.71
N HIS A 263 -8.17 14.29 17.50
CA HIS A 263 -9.55 13.80 17.64
C HIS A 263 -10.07 13.84 19.10
N PRO A 264 -10.21 15.04 19.70
CA PRO A 264 -10.66 15.16 21.08
C PRO A 264 -12.11 14.69 21.26
N GLY A 265 -12.34 13.76 22.19
CA GLY A 265 -13.67 13.23 22.48
C GLY A 265 -14.08 12.01 21.66
N GLU A 266 -13.19 11.52 20.78
CA GLU A 266 -13.40 10.31 19.98
C GLU A 266 -12.54 9.16 20.54
N PRO A 267 -12.94 8.50 21.65
CA PRO A 267 -12.12 7.46 22.30
C PRO A 267 -11.88 6.23 21.41
N HIS A 268 -12.64 6.10 20.31
CA HIS A 268 -12.58 5.01 19.35
C HIS A 268 -11.79 5.36 18.08
N CYS A 269 -11.12 6.53 18.02
CA CYS A 269 -10.25 6.88 16.90
C CYS A 269 -9.08 5.88 16.73
N LEU A 270 -8.68 5.21 17.83
CA LEU A 270 -7.77 4.08 17.84
C LEU A 270 -8.34 2.95 18.71
N ALA A 271 -8.41 1.74 18.17
CA ALA A 271 -8.75 0.52 18.90
C ALA A 271 -7.78 -0.59 18.48
N ASP A 272 -7.28 -1.37 19.44
CA ASP A 272 -6.30 -2.45 19.19
C ASP A 272 -5.08 -2.01 18.35
N ASN A 273 -4.57 -0.80 18.62
CA ASN A 273 -3.48 -0.16 17.88
C ASN A 273 -3.76 0.04 16.37
N ARG A 274 -5.03 0.09 15.98
CA ARG A 274 -5.50 0.34 14.62
C ARG A 274 -6.39 1.57 14.58
N LEU A 275 -6.23 2.41 13.56
CA LEU A 275 -7.12 3.54 13.30
C LEU A 275 -8.54 3.00 13.13
N ILE A 276 -9.48 3.54 13.91
CA ILE A 276 -10.88 3.10 14.03
C ILE A 276 -11.07 1.58 14.21
N GLY A 277 -10.07 0.90 14.80
CA GLY A 277 -10.07 -0.55 15.00
C GLY A 277 -9.76 -1.38 13.75
N TYR A 278 -9.46 -0.74 12.62
CA TYR A 278 -9.29 -1.41 11.34
C TYR A 278 -7.92 -1.19 10.69
N LEU A 279 -7.57 0.06 10.34
CA LEU A 279 -6.32 0.33 9.60
C LEU A 279 -5.11 0.25 10.51
N ALA A 280 -4.12 -0.58 10.15
CA ALA A 280 -2.83 -0.61 10.83
C ALA A 280 -2.03 0.70 10.62
N PRO A 281 -1.80 1.16 9.37
CA PRO A 281 -1.12 2.43 9.15
C PRO A 281 -2.00 3.61 9.60
N THR A 282 -1.42 4.56 10.31
CA THR A 282 -2.08 5.81 10.71
C THR A 282 -1.95 6.91 9.64
N ARG A 283 -1.18 6.64 8.57
CA ARG A 283 -0.96 7.55 7.43
C ARG A 283 -0.86 6.74 6.15
N ALA A 284 -1.66 7.09 5.13
CA ALA A 284 -1.60 6.48 3.81
C ALA A 284 -2.13 7.45 2.74
N ILE A 285 -1.83 7.19 1.46
CA ILE A 285 -2.55 7.76 0.32
C ILE A 285 -3.81 6.95 0.06
N GLY A 286 -4.88 7.57 -0.44
CA GLY A 286 -6.19 6.92 -0.55
C GLY A 286 -6.88 6.94 0.80
N ASP A 287 -7.55 5.86 1.18
CA ASP A 287 -8.39 5.83 2.40
C ASP A 287 -9.27 7.08 2.52
N THR A 288 -9.70 7.61 1.37
CA THR A 288 -10.31 8.93 1.22
C THR A 288 -11.59 9.05 2.03
N TRP A 289 -12.29 7.93 2.22
CA TRP A 289 -13.47 7.80 3.08
C TRP A 289 -13.23 8.21 4.54
N LEU A 290 -11.98 8.28 5.02
CA LEU A 290 -11.59 8.80 6.34
C LEU A 290 -11.16 10.28 6.33
N LYS A 291 -11.00 10.87 5.15
CA LYS A 291 -10.41 12.21 4.96
C LYS A 291 -11.43 13.28 4.56
N ILE A 292 -12.66 12.87 4.23
CA ILE A 292 -13.71 13.71 3.66
C ILE A 292 -14.97 13.72 4.53
N PRO A 293 -15.93 14.64 4.29
CA PRO A 293 -17.18 14.68 5.04
C PRO A 293 -17.97 13.36 4.97
N ALA A 294 -18.58 12.97 6.09
CA ALA A 294 -19.26 11.68 6.24
C ALA A 294 -20.39 11.41 5.21
N ILE A 295 -20.97 12.46 4.63
CA ILE A 295 -22.02 12.35 3.61
C ILE A 295 -21.57 11.53 2.39
N TYR A 296 -20.30 11.63 2.01
CA TYR A 296 -19.72 10.86 0.91
C TYR A 296 -19.71 9.36 1.24
N THR A 297 -19.22 9.01 2.42
CA THR A 297 -19.21 7.61 2.87
C THR A 297 -20.62 7.06 3.01
N GLN A 298 -21.56 7.85 3.54
CA GLN A 298 -22.95 7.45 3.73
C GLN A 298 -23.70 7.24 2.40
N LYS A 299 -23.55 8.15 1.44
CA LYS A 299 -24.30 8.11 0.17
C LYS A 299 -23.62 7.30 -0.94
N LEU A 300 -22.30 7.29 -1.01
CA LEU A 300 -21.56 6.71 -2.14
C LEU A 300 -20.87 5.39 -1.78
N PHE A 301 -20.16 5.34 -0.65
CA PHE A 301 -19.32 4.18 -0.32
C PHE A 301 -20.06 3.08 0.43
N SER A 302 -21.16 3.40 1.13
CA SER A 302 -21.99 2.40 1.84
C SER A 302 -22.48 1.25 0.97
N ARG A 303 -22.51 1.43 -0.36
CA ARG A 303 -22.89 0.42 -1.36
C ARG A 303 -21.70 -0.35 -1.97
N HIS A 304 -20.47 0.17 -1.85
CA HIS A 304 -19.22 -0.41 -2.37
C HIS A 304 -18.34 -1.01 -1.27
N CYS A 305 -18.57 -0.62 -0.02
CA CYS A 305 -17.86 -1.13 1.12
C CYS A 305 -18.35 -2.55 1.41
N SER A 306 -17.44 -3.51 1.28
CA SER A 306 -17.69 -4.92 1.62
C SER A 306 -18.04 -5.08 3.11
N ASP A 307 -18.50 -6.27 3.51
CA ASP A 307 -19.09 -6.63 4.81
C ASP A 307 -18.32 -6.19 6.09
N TRP A 308 -17.11 -5.65 5.96
CA TRP A 308 -16.18 -5.23 7.01
C TRP A 308 -16.37 -3.78 7.49
N LEU A 309 -17.02 -2.90 6.71
CA LEU A 309 -17.42 -1.55 7.17
C LEU A 309 -18.81 -1.53 7.80
N SER A 310 -19.55 -2.64 7.71
CA SER A 310 -20.73 -2.91 8.53
C SER A 310 -20.34 -3.32 9.95
N LEU A 311 -19.72 -2.41 10.70
CA LEU A 311 -19.93 -2.42 12.15
C LEU A 311 -21.45 -2.25 12.39
N PRO A 312 -22.04 -2.95 13.37
CA PRO A 312 -23.44 -2.77 13.66
C PRO A 312 -23.72 -1.28 13.85
N ARG A 313 -24.75 -0.75 13.17
CA ARG A 313 -25.18 0.67 13.16
C ARG A 313 -25.31 1.30 14.56
N SER A 314 -25.24 0.52 15.64
CA SER A 314 -25.21 0.98 17.02
C SER A 314 -23.90 1.60 17.49
N GLN A 315 -22.79 1.55 16.73
CA GLN A 315 -21.48 2.06 17.18
C GLN A 315 -20.92 3.27 16.41
N LEU A 316 -21.49 3.66 15.26
CA LEU A 316 -21.01 4.78 14.45
C LEU A 316 -21.75 6.11 14.70
N PHE A 317 -22.84 6.11 15.48
CA PHE A 317 -23.66 7.29 15.78
C PHE A 317 -23.94 7.43 17.27
N ALA A 318 -22.90 7.40 18.09
CA ALA A 318 -22.99 7.72 19.51
C ALA A 318 -21.83 8.63 19.96
N SER A 319 -21.74 9.81 19.34
CA SER A 319 -21.39 11.11 19.97
C SER A 319 -21.27 12.18 18.90
#